data_AF-A0A3M5JA58-F1
#
_entry.id   AF-A0A3M5JA58-F1
#
_cell.length_a   1.000
_cell.length_b   1.000
_cell.length_c   1.000
_cell.angle_alpha   90.00
_cell.angle_beta   90.00
_cell.angle_gamma   90.00
#
_symmetry.space_group_name_H-M   'P 1'
#
loop_
_entity.id
_entity.type
_entity.pdbx_description
1 polymer ?
#
loop_
_entity_poly.entity_id
_entity_poly.type
_entity_poly.pdbx_seq_one_letter_code
_entity_poly.pdbx_strand_id
1 'polypeptide(L)'
;MGNICVGGSSMAHQVNSPDRASNNSNDDNNVSSGQLLDVRHALADAAGLTREQHAFISNDAPASLRSRYNALYTRTQNTFHMADMQHRYMTGESRVNPGMRPHENVSQMRSAISDWDDMREALQHAMDIHADMPESPERYAATINPSGSIRMSTLSPYRNW
;
A
#
# COMPACT_ATOMS: atom_id res chain seq x y z
N MET A 1 3.64 -0.47 67.41
CA MET A 1 3.87 -0.15 65.98
C MET A 1 3.58 -1.44 65.23
N GLY A 2 2.34 -1.64 64.74
CA GLY A 2 1.92 -1.39 63.36
C GLY A 2 2.44 -2.52 62.45
N ASN A 3 1.67 -3.35 61.74
CA ASN A 3 0.27 -3.34 61.33
C ASN A 3 -0.29 -4.76 61.24
N ILE A 4 -1.60 -4.85 61.49
CA ILE A 4 -2.53 -5.89 61.07
C ILE A 4 -2.82 -5.72 59.57
N CYS A 5 -2.96 -6.84 58.85
CA CYS A 5 -4.00 -7.18 57.86
C CYS A 5 -3.58 -8.54 57.25
N VAL A 6 -4.09 -9.68 57.73
CA VAL A 6 -5.38 -10.27 57.30
C VAL A 6 -5.39 -10.35 55.77
N GLY A 7 -5.13 -11.50 55.15
CA GLY A 7 -5.84 -12.76 55.35
C GLY A 7 -6.87 -12.91 54.23
N GLY A 8 -6.77 -13.97 53.43
CA GLY A 8 -7.82 -14.31 52.46
C GLY A 8 -7.30 -14.98 51.20
N SER A 9 -7.11 -16.29 51.26
CA SER A 9 -7.03 -17.15 50.08
C SER A 9 -8.29 -16.99 49.22
N SER A 10 -8.14 -16.87 47.91
CA SER A 10 -9.20 -17.23 46.97
C SER A 10 -8.58 -17.69 45.65
N MET A 11 -8.88 -18.93 45.30
CA MET A 11 -8.64 -19.50 43.98
C MET A 11 -9.43 -18.70 42.95
N ALA A 12 -8.73 -18.03 42.02
CA ALA A 12 -9.35 -17.53 40.80
C ALA A 12 -8.95 -18.47 39.65
N HIS A 13 -9.99 -19.10 39.10
CA HIS A 13 -9.98 -20.16 38.11
C HIS A 13 -9.11 -19.88 36.89
N GLN A 14 -8.50 -20.95 36.37
CA GLN A 14 -8.17 -21.06 34.94
C GLN A 14 -9.41 -20.65 34.15
N VAL A 15 -9.32 -19.56 33.40
CA VAL A 15 -10.31 -19.22 32.38
C VAL A 15 -10.02 -20.09 31.15
N ASN A 16 -10.43 -21.35 31.25
CA ASN A 16 -10.83 -22.11 30.09
C ASN A 16 -12.13 -21.48 29.56
N SER A 17 -12.15 -21.06 28.31
CA SER A 17 -13.38 -20.72 27.60
C SER A 17 -13.19 -21.05 26.12
N PRO A 18 -14.24 -21.57 25.46
CA PRO A 18 -14.28 -22.96 25.07
C PRO A 18 -13.97 -23.18 23.58
N ASP A 19 -13.57 -24.42 23.25
CA ASP A 19 -13.85 -25.05 21.96
C ASP A 19 -15.29 -24.76 21.54
N ARG A 20 -15.50 -23.74 20.70
CA ARG A 20 -16.64 -23.75 19.79
C ARG A 20 -16.26 -24.64 18.61
N ALA A 21 -16.33 -25.95 18.86
CA ALA A 21 -16.64 -26.90 17.81
C ALA A 21 -18.03 -26.55 17.26
N SER A 22 -18.09 -25.60 16.33
CA SER A 22 -19.24 -25.44 15.44
C SER A 22 -19.07 -26.43 14.30
N ASN A 23 -19.38 -27.69 14.58
CA ASN A 23 -19.68 -28.68 13.54
C ASN A 23 -21.02 -28.28 12.90
N ASN A 24 -20.98 -27.31 12.00
CA ASN A 24 -22.01 -27.11 11.00
C ASN A 24 -21.36 -27.28 9.63
N SER A 25 -21.52 -28.48 9.09
CA SER A 25 -21.40 -28.76 7.67
C SER A 25 -22.41 -27.89 6.92
N ASN A 26 -21.95 -26.76 6.35
CA ASN A 26 -22.51 -26.05 5.17
C ASN A 26 -21.93 -24.64 4.91
N ASP A 27 -20.88 -24.18 5.60
CA ASP A 27 -20.37 -22.81 5.46
C ASP A 27 -19.11 -22.69 4.56
N ASP A 28 -19.27 -22.67 3.24
CA ASP A 28 -18.21 -22.21 2.33
C ASP A 28 -17.92 -20.69 2.47
N ASN A 29 -18.67 -19.99 3.32
CA ASN A 29 -18.64 -18.53 3.49
C ASN A 29 -18.21 -18.06 4.89
N ASN A 30 -17.87 -18.97 5.81
CA ASN A 30 -17.45 -18.61 7.17
C ASN A 30 -15.95 -18.31 7.22
N VAL A 31 -15.60 -17.05 6.92
CA VAL A 31 -14.24 -16.54 7.04
C VAL A 31 -13.94 -16.24 8.51
N SER A 32 -12.85 -16.81 9.03
CA SER A 32 -12.35 -16.49 10.37
C SER A 32 -11.61 -15.14 10.40
N SER A 33 -11.51 -14.51 11.58
CA SER A 33 -10.75 -13.26 11.72
C SER A 33 -9.26 -13.43 11.37
N GLY A 34 -8.69 -14.60 11.67
CA GLY A 34 -7.32 -14.97 11.28
C GLY A 34 -7.15 -15.02 9.76
N GLN A 35 -8.06 -15.70 9.05
CA GLN A 35 -8.02 -15.76 7.58
C GLN A 35 -8.14 -14.38 6.93
N LEU A 36 -8.93 -13.48 7.51
CA LEU A 36 -9.04 -12.11 7.03
C LEU A 36 -7.70 -11.36 7.19
N LEU A 37 -7.04 -11.47 8.34
CA LEU A 37 -5.72 -10.88 8.56
C LEU A 37 -4.66 -11.46 7.64
N ASP A 38 -4.65 -12.78 7.44
CA ASP A 38 -3.69 -13.43 6.55
C ASP A 38 -3.77 -12.88 5.12
N VAL A 39 -5.00 -12.74 4.60
CA VAL A 39 -5.22 -12.17 3.25
C VAL A 39 -4.87 -10.68 3.21
N ARG A 40 -5.12 -9.93 4.29
CA ARG A 40 -4.71 -8.53 4.41
C ARG A 40 -3.19 -8.39 4.36
N HIS A 41 -2.46 -9.26 5.04
CA HIS A 41 -0.99 -9.28 4.99
C HIS A 41 -0.49 -9.64 3.58
N ALA A 42 -1.06 -10.66 2.94
CA ALA A 42 -0.73 -11.01 1.57
C ALA A 42 -0.97 -9.84 0.58
N LEU A 43 -2.04 -9.07 0.77
CA LEU A 43 -2.30 -7.86 -0.02
C LEU A 43 -1.26 -6.75 0.27
N ALA A 44 -0.84 -6.57 1.51
CA ALA A 44 0.20 -5.61 1.85
C ALA A 44 1.55 -5.97 1.19
N ASP A 45 1.89 -7.26 1.17
CA ASP A 45 3.09 -7.75 0.50
C ASP A 45 2.98 -7.62 -1.03
N ALA A 46 1.80 -7.89 -1.61
CA ALA A 46 1.55 -7.73 -3.05
C ALA A 46 1.59 -6.26 -3.50
N ALA A 47 1.06 -5.34 -2.69
CA ALA A 47 1.08 -3.91 -2.96
C ALA A 47 2.48 -3.27 -2.82
N GLY A 48 3.47 -4.02 -2.31
CA GLY A 48 4.86 -3.59 -2.24
C GLY A 48 5.49 -3.53 -3.64
N LEU A 49 5.83 -2.32 -4.09
CA LEU A 49 6.65 -2.10 -5.28
C LEU A 49 8.14 -2.05 -4.93
N THR A 50 8.98 -2.47 -5.86
CA THR A 50 10.44 -2.29 -5.72
C THR A 50 10.80 -0.81 -5.79
N ARG A 51 11.97 -0.45 -5.28
CA ARG A 51 12.49 0.94 -5.35
C ARG A 51 12.56 1.45 -6.79
N GLU A 52 12.94 0.60 -7.72
CA GLU A 52 13.07 0.91 -9.15
C GLU A 52 11.71 1.16 -9.79
N GLN A 53 10.72 0.29 -9.53
CA GLN A 53 9.34 0.47 -10.00
C GLN A 53 8.76 1.78 -9.47
N HIS A 54 9.01 2.12 -8.20
CA HIS A 54 8.60 3.41 -7.64
C HIS A 54 9.24 4.61 -8.33
N ALA A 55 10.56 4.54 -8.61
CA ALA A 55 11.27 5.60 -9.30
C ALA A 55 10.73 5.79 -10.74
N PHE A 56 10.49 4.68 -11.44
CA PHE A 56 9.91 4.70 -12.79
C PHE A 56 8.52 5.33 -12.79
N ILE A 57 7.61 4.92 -11.89
CA ILE A 57 6.25 5.50 -11.79
C ILE A 57 6.29 7.02 -11.57
N SER A 58 7.26 7.48 -10.79
CA SER A 58 7.36 8.90 -10.43
C SER A 58 7.88 9.76 -11.57
N ASN A 59 8.80 9.25 -12.38
CA ASN A 59 9.58 10.06 -13.34
C ASN A 59 9.28 9.73 -14.80
N ASP A 60 9.25 8.46 -15.15
CA ASP A 60 9.36 8.00 -16.54
C ASP A 60 8.11 7.27 -17.05
N ALA A 61 7.25 6.81 -16.14
CA ALA A 61 6.06 6.07 -16.50
C ALA A 61 5.06 6.90 -17.32
N PRO A 62 4.42 6.30 -18.34
CA PRO A 62 3.41 6.98 -19.12
C PRO A 62 2.20 7.38 -18.24
N ALA A 63 1.56 8.50 -18.60
CA ALA A 63 0.49 9.10 -17.78
C ALA A 63 -0.68 8.13 -17.50
N SER A 64 -1.01 7.25 -18.45
CA SER A 64 -2.03 6.21 -18.30
C SER A 64 -1.65 5.19 -17.22
N LEU A 65 -0.39 4.73 -17.19
CA LEU A 65 0.11 3.78 -16.20
C LEU A 65 0.15 4.40 -14.81
N ARG A 66 0.61 5.65 -14.70
CA ARG A 66 0.58 6.39 -13.43
C ARG A 66 -0.84 6.60 -12.90
N SER A 67 -1.81 6.86 -13.79
CA SER A 67 -3.22 6.98 -13.41
C SER A 67 -3.79 5.65 -12.89
N ARG A 68 -3.50 4.54 -13.58
CA ARG A 68 -3.86 3.18 -13.13
C ARG A 68 -3.27 2.87 -11.75
N TYR A 69 -2.00 3.22 -11.53
CA TYR A 69 -1.32 3.06 -10.23
C TYR A 69 -2.04 3.81 -9.11
N ASN A 70 -2.29 5.10 -9.30
CA ASN A 70 -2.93 5.92 -8.28
C ASN A 70 -4.35 5.42 -7.94
N ALA A 71 -5.11 4.98 -8.96
CA ALA A 71 -6.44 4.41 -8.77
C ALA A 71 -6.38 3.10 -7.98
N LEU A 72 -5.47 2.18 -8.35
CA LEU A 72 -5.27 0.91 -7.65
C LEU A 72 -4.82 1.14 -6.20
N TYR A 73 -3.87 2.04 -5.99
CA TYR A 73 -3.39 2.42 -4.66
C TYR A 73 -4.53 2.94 -3.78
N THR A 74 -5.32 3.89 -4.29
CA THR A 74 -6.46 4.46 -3.55
C THR A 74 -7.50 3.39 -3.20
N ARG A 75 -7.83 2.51 -4.14
CA ARG A 75 -8.74 1.38 -3.91
C ARG A 75 -8.19 0.45 -2.83
N THR A 76 -6.91 0.12 -2.89
CA THR A 76 -6.23 -0.76 -1.93
C THR A 76 -6.25 -0.18 -0.51
N GLN A 77 -6.02 1.13 -0.35
CA GLN A 77 -6.13 1.80 0.95
C GLN A 77 -7.53 1.70 1.54
N ASN A 78 -8.57 1.89 0.71
CA ASN A 78 -9.96 1.69 1.14
C ASN A 78 -10.21 0.23 1.54
N THR A 79 -9.69 -0.74 0.78
CA THR A 79 -9.80 -2.16 1.12
C THR A 79 -9.14 -2.48 2.47
N PHE A 80 -7.94 -1.95 2.75
CA PHE A 80 -7.30 -2.12 4.06
C PHE A 80 -8.15 -1.53 5.19
N HIS A 81 -8.70 -0.32 4.99
CA HIS A 81 -9.56 0.30 5.98
C HIS A 81 -10.80 -0.57 6.30
N MET A 82 -11.44 -1.12 5.27
CA MET A 82 -12.57 -2.02 5.43
C MET A 82 -12.17 -3.32 6.14
N ALA A 83 -11.04 -3.91 5.78
CA ALA A 83 -10.50 -5.11 6.43
C ALA A 83 -10.24 -4.87 7.92
N ASP A 84 -9.66 -3.72 8.28
CA ASP A 84 -9.39 -3.36 9.67
C ASP A 84 -10.68 -3.11 10.48
N MET A 85 -11.71 -2.53 9.87
CA MET A 85 -13.03 -2.41 10.50
C MET A 85 -13.69 -3.79 10.69
N GLN A 86 -13.63 -4.65 9.66
CA GLN A 86 -14.18 -5.99 9.71
C GLN A 86 -13.49 -6.85 10.77
N HIS A 87 -12.16 -6.79 10.86
CA HIS A 87 -11.39 -7.51 11.87
C HIS A 87 -11.80 -7.09 13.29
N ARG A 88 -11.86 -5.78 13.57
CA ARG A 88 -12.26 -5.25 14.88
C ARG A 88 -13.70 -5.61 15.24
N TYR A 89 -14.59 -5.67 14.26
CA TYR A 89 -15.97 -6.12 14.46
C TYR A 89 -16.03 -7.62 14.82
N MET A 90 -15.28 -8.46 14.12
CA MET A 90 -15.25 -9.92 14.34
C MET A 90 -14.60 -10.32 15.66
N THR A 91 -13.59 -9.58 16.12
CA THR A 91 -12.90 -9.80 17.39
C THR A 91 -13.63 -9.19 18.60
N GLY A 92 -14.69 -8.42 18.36
CA GLY A 92 -15.45 -7.75 19.40
C GLY A 92 -14.78 -6.48 19.95
N GLU A 93 -13.65 -6.05 19.37
CA GLU A 93 -12.99 -4.78 19.69
C GLU A 93 -13.82 -3.56 19.29
N SER A 94 -14.68 -3.72 18.28
CA SER A 94 -15.62 -2.69 17.83
C SER A 94 -17.03 -3.25 17.69
N ARG A 95 -18.02 -2.41 18.00
CA ARG A 95 -19.45 -2.69 17.73
C ARG A 95 -19.94 -2.09 16.42
N VAL A 96 -19.09 -1.32 15.73
CA VAL A 96 -19.44 -0.71 14.44
C VAL A 96 -19.39 -1.79 13.37
N ASN A 97 -20.55 -2.11 12.79
CA ASN A 97 -20.64 -3.03 11.68
C ASN A 97 -20.13 -2.33 10.40
N PRO A 98 -19.18 -2.94 9.65
CA PRO A 98 -18.62 -2.34 8.45
C PRO A 98 -19.58 -2.29 7.24
N GLY A 99 -20.78 -2.87 7.35
CA GLY A 99 -21.78 -2.88 6.27
C GLY A 99 -21.49 -3.89 5.15
N MET A 100 -20.49 -4.74 5.33
CA MET A 100 -20.13 -5.83 4.40
C MET A 100 -19.88 -7.13 5.16
N ARG A 101 -19.91 -8.26 4.45
CA ARG A 101 -19.63 -9.59 5.01
C ARG A 101 -18.12 -9.90 4.95
N PRO A 102 -17.60 -10.71 5.89
CA PRO A 102 -16.19 -11.11 5.90
C PRO A 102 -15.68 -11.71 4.57
N HIS A 103 -16.45 -12.59 3.92
CA HIS A 103 -16.05 -13.20 2.65
C HIS A 103 -16.01 -12.21 1.48
N GLU A 104 -16.86 -11.17 1.50
CA GLU A 104 -16.80 -10.09 0.51
C GLU A 104 -15.50 -9.30 0.67
N ASN A 105 -15.06 -9.09 1.91
CA ASN A 105 -13.82 -8.39 2.20
C ASN A 105 -12.60 -9.20 1.72
N VAL A 106 -12.58 -10.50 2.01
CA VAL A 106 -11.56 -11.43 1.50
C VAL A 106 -11.56 -11.48 -0.03
N SER A 107 -12.73 -11.54 -0.67
CA SER A 107 -12.85 -11.53 -2.12
C SER A 107 -12.28 -10.24 -2.74
N GLN A 108 -12.60 -9.08 -2.15
CA GLN A 108 -12.04 -7.80 -2.59
C GLN A 108 -10.52 -7.73 -2.42
N MET A 109 -9.98 -8.22 -1.30
CA MET A 109 -8.54 -8.28 -1.09
C MET A 109 -7.84 -9.19 -2.08
N ARG A 110 -8.41 -10.38 -2.37
CA ARG A 110 -7.87 -11.30 -3.39
C ARG A 110 -7.89 -10.70 -4.79
N SER A 111 -8.98 -10.02 -5.16
CA SER A 111 -9.04 -9.27 -6.42
C SER A 111 -7.96 -8.18 -6.48
N ALA A 112 -7.74 -7.46 -5.38
CA ALA A 112 -6.71 -6.44 -5.34
C ALA A 112 -5.29 -7.03 -5.43
N ILE A 113 -5.04 -8.24 -4.88
CA ILE A 113 -3.76 -8.95 -5.06
C ILE A 113 -3.51 -9.20 -6.55
N SER A 114 -4.49 -9.76 -7.26
CA SER A 114 -4.35 -9.98 -8.71
C SER A 114 -4.16 -8.67 -9.48
N ASP A 115 -4.89 -7.60 -9.13
CA ASP A 115 -4.71 -6.29 -9.75
C ASP A 115 -3.27 -5.74 -9.54
N TRP A 116 -2.65 -6.01 -8.38
CA TRP A 116 -1.25 -5.63 -8.11
C TRP A 116 -0.23 -6.50 -8.85
N ASP A 117 -0.51 -7.80 -9.02
CA ASP A 117 0.31 -8.68 -9.85
C ASP A 117 0.35 -8.18 -11.30
N ASP A 118 -0.83 -7.94 -11.89
CA ASP A 118 -0.97 -7.37 -13.24
C ASP A 118 -0.26 -6.01 -13.35
N MET A 119 -0.34 -5.20 -12.29
CA MET A 119 0.31 -3.90 -12.28
C MET A 119 1.83 -4.00 -12.25
N ARG A 120 2.39 -4.94 -11.49
CA ARG A 120 3.84 -5.19 -11.45
C ARG A 120 4.35 -5.69 -12.80
N GLU A 121 3.62 -6.58 -13.46
CA GLU A 121 3.96 -7.04 -14.81
C GLU A 121 3.92 -5.88 -15.81
N ALA A 122 2.87 -5.06 -15.78
CA ALA A 122 2.75 -3.90 -16.65
C ALA A 122 3.87 -2.86 -16.41
N LEU A 123 4.27 -2.67 -15.16
CA LEU A 123 5.39 -1.80 -14.79
C LEU A 123 6.71 -2.36 -15.29
N GLN A 124 6.96 -3.65 -15.10
CA GLN A 124 8.19 -4.28 -15.57
C GLN A 124 8.29 -4.19 -17.09
N HIS A 125 7.23 -4.55 -17.81
CA HIS A 125 7.19 -4.45 -19.27
C HIS A 125 7.40 -3.01 -19.77
N ALA A 126 6.83 -2.02 -19.08
CA ALA A 126 7.06 -0.61 -19.43
C ALA A 126 8.49 -0.14 -19.15
N MET A 127 9.11 -0.62 -18.06
CA MET A 127 10.52 -0.36 -17.77
C MET A 127 11.44 -1.01 -18.80
N ASP A 128 11.16 -2.25 -19.21
CA ASP A 128 11.96 -2.97 -20.21
C ASP A 128 11.92 -2.25 -21.57
N ILE A 129 10.73 -1.82 -22.02
CA ILE A 129 10.59 -1.00 -23.23
C ILE A 129 11.34 0.33 -23.10
N HIS A 130 11.29 0.95 -21.92
CA HIS A 130 12.00 2.21 -21.68
C HIS A 130 13.52 2.03 -21.69
N ALA A 131 14.03 0.89 -21.19
CA ALA A 131 15.44 0.56 -21.21
C ALA A 131 15.96 0.24 -22.63
N ASP A 132 15.12 -0.35 -23.48
CA ASP A 132 15.45 -0.64 -24.89
C ASP A 132 15.32 0.59 -25.81
N MET A 133 14.76 1.68 -25.31
CA MET A 133 14.68 2.93 -26.06
C MET A 133 16.09 3.54 -26.11
N PRO A 134 16.67 3.78 -27.30
CA PRO A 134 17.97 4.43 -27.38
C PRO A 134 17.86 5.78 -26.65
N GLU A 135 18.80 6.07 -25.74
CA GLU A 135 18.94 7.39 -25.14
C GLU A 135 18.85 8.39 -26.28
N SER A 136 17.78 9.19 -26.32
CA SER A 136 17.61 10.17 -27.38
C SER A 136 18.89 11.01 -27.40
N PRO A 137 19.61 11.08 -28.53
CA PRO A 137 20.79 11.92 -28.59
C PRO A 137 20.35 13.35 -28.32
N GLU A 138 20.73 13.85 -27.16
CA GLU A 138 20.88 15.26 -26.85
C GLU A 138 19.60 16.11 -27.01
N ARG A 139 18.88 16.32 -25.89
CA ARG A 139 18.16 17.61 -25.68
C ARG A 139 19.12 18.75 -25.31
N TYR A 140 20.33 18.76 -25.89
CA TYR A 140 21.11 19.98 -26.05
C TYR A 140 20.84 20.52 -27.45
N ALA A 141 19.67 21.10 -27.65
CA ALA A 141 19.57 22.15 -28.66
C ALA A 141 20.38 23.33 -28.13
N ALA A 142 21.70 23.30 -28.35
CA ALA A 142 22.47 24.53 -28.35
C ALA A 142 21.80 25.42 -29.40
N THR A 143 21.09 26.46 -28.95
CA THR A 143 20.59 27.51 -29.81
C THR A 143 21.80 28.17 -30.46
N ILE A 144 22.29 27.61 -31.57
CA ILE A 144 23.24 28.28 -32.44
C ILE A 144 22.44 29.41 -33.07
N ASN A 145 22.51 30.58 -32.44
CA ASN A 145 22.01 31.82 -33.00
C ASN A 145 22.91 32.15 -34.20
N PRO A 146 22.42 32.08 -35.46
CA PRO A 146 23.26 32.36 -36.61
C PRO A 146 23.23 33.87 -36.86
N SER A 147 23.89 34.64 -36.00
CA SER A 147 24.42 36.00 -36.26
C SER A 147 24.76 36.71 -34.94
N GLY A 148 26.03 37.09 -34.78
CA GLY A 148 26.39 38.22 -33.91
C GLY A 148 27.42 37.94 -32.82
N SER A 149 28.69 37.92 -33.22
CA SER A 149 29.88 38.39 -32.48
C SER A 149 29.97 38.07 -30.98
N ILE A 150 30.80 37.07 -30.66
CA ILE A 150 31.30 36.81 -29.30
C ILE A 150 32.11 38.04 -28.85
N ARG A 151 31.57 38.82 -27.91
CA ARG A 151 32.39 39.69 -27.05
C ARG A 151 32.48 39.08 -25.65
N MET A 152 33.52 38.29 -25.45
CA MET A 152 34.16 38.19 -24.13
C MET A 152 34.65 39.58 -23.72
N SER A 153 34.20 40.10 -22.58
CA SER A 153 34.85 41.20 -21.84
C SER A 153 34.33 41.23 -20.40
N THR A 154 35.12 40.60 -19.54
CA THR A 154 35.46 40.92 -18.13
C THR A 154 34.76 42.06 -17.37
N LEU A 155 34.54 41.76 -16.09
CA LEU A 155 34.60 42.62 -14.88
C LEU A 155 33.46 43.61 -14.59
N SER A 156 32.75 43.37 -13.48
CA SER A 156 32.08 44.41 -12.67
C SER A 156 33.08 45.49 -12.25
N PRO A 157 32.71 46.78 -12.09
CA PRO A 157 32.12 47.22 -10.82
C PRO A 157 31.13 48.43 -10.86
N TYR A 158 30.32 48.53 -9.80
CA TYR A 158 29.91 49.76 -9.08
C TYR A 158 28.82 50.74 -9.59
N ARG A 159 27.86 50.94 -8.65
CA ARG A 159 27.27 52.18 -8.08
C ARG A 159 26.12 52.94 -8.78
N ASN A 160 25.00 52.95 -8.05
CA ASN A 160 24.09 54.06 -7.66
C ASN A 160 23.98 55.29 -8.58
N TRP A 161 22.75 55.62 -8.99
CA TRP A 161 21.85 56.53 -8.25
C TRP A 161 20.39 56.16 -8.53
#